data_AF-A0A920YGP0-F1
#
_entry.id   AF-A0A920YGP0-F1
#
_cell.length_a   1.000
_cell.length_b   1.000
_cell.length_c   1.000
_cell.angle_alpha   90.00
_cell.angle_beta   90.00
_cell.angle_gamma   90.00
#
_symmetry.space_group_name_H-M   'P 1'
#
loop_
_entity.id
_entity.type
_entity.pdbx_description
1 polymer ?
#
loop_
_entity_poly.entity_id
_entity_poly.type
_entity_poly.pdbx_seq_one_letter_code
_entity_poly.pdbx_strand_id
1 'polypeptide(L)'
;MRDTFRVFWEALKDFWDELFLLALMNIVTVLLAIPVVTLPPALAGLWNTANRVAQGRAIGWSDYFAGFRHYFWKAWGLALLNILVAIIVLTNIRFYTAGNAPFAINPTVSLWIRAFWVAVGFLWLILQMYPMALLLEQEDQRLRVALRNTGVLFIANPGFTLVLALLLLIVGVISTFLPMLWFLVTPALLAVVCNKAVLHLLEPYRKGD
;
A
#
# COMPACT_ATOMS: atom_id res chain seq x y z
N MET A 1 9.32 15.94 9.01
CA MET A 1 10.14 14.74 9.32
C MET A 1 9.86 14.21 10.73
N ARG A 2 9.98 15.03 11.78
CA ARG A 2 9.69 14.59 13.18
C ARG A 2 8.31 13.95 13.33
N ASP A 3 7.29 14.51 12.65
CA ASP A 3 5.93 13.93 12.67
C ASP A 3 5.86 12.55 12.00
N THR A 4 6.60 12.32 10.90
CA THR A 4 6.62 11.01 10.21
C THR A 4 7.17 9.91 11.11
N PHE A 5 8.28 10.16 11.81
CA PHE A 5 8.84 9.21 12.76
C PHE A 5 7.90 8.97 13.95
N ARG A 6 7.22 10.01 14.44
CA ARG A 6 6.21 9.87 15.49
C ARG A 6 5.07 8.96 15.04
N VAL A 7 4.48 9.22 13.87
CA VAL A 7 3.39 8.40 13.31
C VAL A 7 3.82 6.95 13.10
N PHE A 8 5.02 6.72 12.56
CA PHE A 8 5.57 5.38 12.40
C PHE A 8 5.76 4.67 13.74
N TRP A 9 6.26 5.37 14.76
CA TRP A 9 6.47 4.82 16.10
C TRP A 9 5.15 4.52 16.83
N GLU A 10 4.15 5.38 16.69
CA GLU A 10 2.80 5.12 17.21
C GLU A 10 2.17 3.90 16.53
N ALA A 11 2.28 3.80 15.21
CA ALA A 11 1.82 2.63 14.48
C ALA A 11 2.52 1.34 14.92
N LEU A 12 3.81 1.38 15.24
CA LEU A 12 4.54 0.22 15.80
C LEU A 12 4.02 -0.19 17.17
N LYS A 13 3.68 0.77 18.03
CA LYS A 13 3.08 0.49 19.35
C LYS A 13 1.71 -0.14 19.20
N ASP A 14 0.83 0.48 18.41
CA ASP A 14 -0.52 -0.05 18.17
C ASP A 14 -0.45 -1.46 17.55
N PHE A 15 0.50 -1.69 16.64
CA PHE A 15 0.75 -3.00 16.06
C PHE A 15 1.26 -4.01 17.10
N TRP A 16 2.13 -3.59 18.01
CA TRP A 16 2.68 -4.45 19.07
C TRP A 16 1.60 -4.90 20.05
N ASP A 17 0.68 -4.01 20.41
CA ASP A 17 -0.42 -4.29 21.33
C ASP A 17 -1.35 -5.39 20.78
N GLU A 18 -1.54 -5.44 19.47
CA GLU A 18 -2.40 -6.42 18.77
C GLU A 18 -1.61 -7.48 17.99
N LEU A 19 -0.30 -7.61 18.27
CA LEU A 19 0.64 -8.42 17.48
C LEU A 19 0.17 -9.85 17.29
N PHE A 20 -0.32 -10.48 18.36
CA PHE A 20 -0.73 -11.88 18.34
C PHE A 20 -1.90 -12.11 17.37
N LEU A 21 -2.96 -11.31 17.47
CA LEU A 21 -4.13 -11.43 16.61
C LEU A 21 -3.80 -11.04 15.16
N LEU A 22 -3.04 -9.97 14.95
CA LEU A 22 -2.60 -9.57 13.61
C LEU A 22 -1.73 -10.64 12.95
N ALA A 23 -0.85 -11.30 13.70
CA ALA A 23 -0.03 -12.39 13.16
C ALA A 23 -0.89 -13.59 12.72
N LEU A 24 -1.90 -13.96 13.49
CA LEU A 24 -2.85 -15.01 13.11
C LEU A 24 -3.65 -14.62 11.85
N MET A 25 -4.13 -13.37 11.77
CA MET A 25 -4.84 -12.88 10.59
C MET A 25 -3.93 -12.80 9.36
N ASN A 26 -2.64 -12.55 9.55
CA ASN A 26 -1.65 -12.55 8.48
C ASN A 26 -1.42 -13.97 7.94
N ILE A 27 -1.32 -14.98 8.81
CA ILE A 27 -1.29 -16.40 8.40
C ILE A 27 -2.54 -16.74 7.59
N VAL A 28 -3.73 -16.36 8.07
CA VAL A 28 -4.98 -16.57 7.32
C VAL A 28 -4.94 -15.87 5.97
N THR A 29 -4.38 -14.66 5.91
CA THR A 29 -4.21 -13.90 4.65
C THR A 29 -3.31 -14.65 3.68
N VAL A 30 -2.19 -15.23 4.15
CA VAL A 30 -1.29 -16.05 3.33
C VAL A 30 -1.99 -17.31 2.84
N LEU A 31 -2.74 -18.00 3.70
CA LEU A 31 -3.49 -19.20 3.30
C LEU A 31 -4.55 -18.87 2.25
N LEU A 32 -5.27 -17.76 2.43
CA LEU A 32 -6.21 -17.23 1.45
C LEU A 32 -5.51 -16.63 0.23
N ALA A 33 -4.19 -16.44 0.23
CA ALA A 33 -3.46 -16.03 -0.97
C ALA A 33 -3.19 -17.21 -1.91
N ILE A 34 -3.22 -18.46 -1.42
CA ILE A 34 -2.90 -19.66 -2.22
C ILE A 34 -3.78 -19.80 -3.47
N PRO A 35 -5.12 -19.61 -3.41
CA PRO A 35 -5.96 -19.66 -4.60
C PRO A 35 -5.74 -18.50 -5.58
N VAL A 36 -4.94 -17.49 -5.21
CA VAL A 36 -4.70 -16.20 -5.90
C VAL A 36 -5.95 -15.32 -6.02
N VAL A 37 -7.11 -15.90 -6.33
CA VAL A 37 -8.39 -15.20 -6.49
C VAL A 37 -8.85 -14.53 -5.19
N THR A 38 -8.51 -15.13 -4.05
CA THR A 38 -8.85 -14.63 -2.73
C THR A 38 -7.80 -13.68 -2.14
N LEU A 39 -6.65 -13.47 -2.82
CA LEU A 39 -5.58 -12.59 -2.33
C LEU A 39 -6.02 -11.13 -2.18
N PRO A 40 -6.62 -10.44 -3.18
CA PRO A 40 -7.01 -9.05 -2.99
C PRO A 40 -8.05 -8.87 -1.88
N PRO A 41 -9.12 -9.68 -1.79
CA PRO A 41 -10.07 -9.62 -0.68
C PRO A 41 -9.45 -9.96 0.68
N ALA A 42 -8.49 -10.91 0.75
CA ALA A 42 -7.77 -11.24 1.99
C ALA A 42 -6.95 -10.06 2.50
N LEU A 43 -6.21 -9.38 1.61
CA LEU A 43 -5.52 -8.15 1.94
C LEU A 43 -6.51 -7.05 2.38
N ALA A 44 -7.68 -6.96 1.76
CA ALA A 44 -8.69 -6.00 2.16
C ALA A 44 -9.22 -6.24 3.58
N GLY A 45 -9.42 -7.51 3.95
CA GLY A 45 -9.73 -7.91 5.33
C GLY A 45 -8.63 -7.50 6.30
N LEU A 46 -7.37 -7.77 5.96
CA LEU A 46 -6.22 -7.39 6.79
C LEU A 46 -6.11 -5.87 6.95
N TRP A 47 -6.29 -5.10 5.88
CA TRP A 47 -6.26 -3.64 5.91
C TRP A 47 -7.41 -3.05 6.72
N ASN A 48 -8.60 -3.66 6.68
CA ASN A 48 -9.73 -3.24 7.50
C ASN A 48 -9.47 -3.47 9.01
N THR A 49 -8.89 -4.62 9.37
CA THR A 49 -8.46 -4.86 10.76
C THR A 49 -7.35 -3.88 11.16
N ALA A 50 -6.34 -3.70 10.31
CA ALA A 50 -5.24 -2.78 10.56
C ALA A 50 -5.71 -1.32 10.75
N ASN A 51 -6.79 -0.94 10.06
CA ASN A 51 -7.43 0.35 10.25
C ASN A 51 -8.03 0.51 11.65
N ARG A 52 -8.69 -0.53 12.19
CA ARG A 52 -9.19 -0.55 13.57
C ARG A 52 -8.06 -0.39 14.59
N VAL A 53 -6.95 -1.10 14.38
CA VAL A 53 -5.73 -0.95 15.20
C VAL A 53 -5.20 0.48 15.16
N ALA A 54 -5.08 1.06 13.96
CA ALA A 54 -4.60 2.43 13.80
C ALA A 54 -5.51 3.48 14.49
N GLN A 55 -6.80 3.20 14.61
CA GLN A 55 -7.78 3.99 15.36
C GLN A 55 -7.74 3.73 16.88
N GLY A 56 -6.87 2.86 17.38
CA GLY A 56 -6.78 2.47 18.79
C GLY A 56 -7.96 1.62 19.26
N ARG A 57 -8.60 0.86 18.36
CA ARG A 57 -9.74 -0.01 18.67
C ARG A 57 -9.27 -1.47 18.73
N ALA A 58 -9.81 -2.20 19.70
CA ALA A 58 -9.61 -3.65 19.80
C ALA A 58 -10.13 -4.36 18.54
N ILE A 59 -9.48 -5.47 18.18
CA ILE A 59 -9.77 -6.20 16.94
C ILE A 59 -10.35 -7.59 17.18
N GLY A 60 -11.21 -8.02 16.26
CA GLY A 60 -11.74 -9.38 16.23
C GLY A 60 -11.74 -9.99 14.83
N TRP A 61 -11.95 -11.30 14.76
CA TRP A 61 -12.09 -12.03 13.49
C TRP A 61 -13.25 -11.52 12.63
N SER A 62 -14.30 -10.99 13.28
CA SER A 62 -15.41 -10.34 12.59
C SER A 62 -14.95 -9.16 11.73
N ASP A 63 -13.98 -8.37 12.19
CA ASP A 63 -13.48 -7.20 11.45
C ASP A 63 -12.75 -7.62 10.18
N TYR A 64 -11.92 -8.66 10.27
CA TYR A 64 -11.21 -9.21 9.12
C TYR A 64 -12.19 -9.69 8.05
N PHE A 65 -13.13 -10.55 8.42
CA PHE A 65 -14.06 -11.14 7.46
C PHE A 65 -15.16 -10.16 7.00
N ALA A 66 -15.49 -9.14 7.80
CA ALA A 66 -16.32 -8.03 7.36
C ALA A 66 -15.60 -7.22 6.26
N GLY A 67 -14.33 -6.87 6.50
CA GLY A 67 -13.50 -6.19 5.51
C GLY A 67 -13.34 -7.00 4.22
N PHE A 68 -13.05 -8.29 4.35
CA PHE A 68 -12.93 -9.23 3.23
C PHE A 68 -14.15 -9.20 2.30
N ARG A 69 -15.36 -9.28 2.87
CA ARG A 69 -16.61 -9.35 2.09
C ARG A 69 -17.02 -7.98 1.57
N HIS A 70 -16.97 -6.95 2.42
CA HIS A 70 -17.43 -5.60 2.07
C HIS A 70 -16.57 -4.96 0.98
N TYR A 71 -15.26 -5.16 1.01
CA TYR A 71 -14.31 -4.59 0.05
C TYR A 71 -13.92 -5.56 -1.08
N PHE A 72 -14.55 -6.73 -1.18
CA PHE A 72 -14.17 -7.79 -2.13
C PHE A 72 -13.92 -7.25 -3.55
N TRP A 73 -14.90 -6.57 -4.14
CA TRP A 73 -14.79 -6.04 -5.51
C TRP A 73 -13.91 -4.80 -5.63
N LYS A 74 -13.85 -3.96 -4.58
CA LYS A 74 -12.99 -2.77 -4.56
C LYS A 74 -11.52 -3.18 -4.53
N ALA A 75 -11.18 -4.19 -3.74
CA ALA A 75 -9.84 -4.76 -3.66
C ALA A 75 -9.41 -5.38 -4.99
N TRP A 76 -10.32 -6.07 -5.67
CA TRP A 76 -10.09 -6.55 -7.03
C TRP A 76 -9.86 -5.41 -8.02
N GLY A 77 -10.64 -4.34 -7.96
CA GLY A 77 -10.43 -3.17 -8.81
C GLY A 77 -9.05 -2.52 -8.58
N LEU A 78 -8.59 -2.43 -7.32
CA LEU A 78 -7.22 -1.97 -7.01
C LEU A 78 -6.16 -2.96 -7.51
N ALA A 79 -6.36 -4.26 -7.36
CA ALA A 79 -5.43 -5.28 -7.83
C ALA A 79 -5.29 -5.27 -9.35
N LEU A 80 -6.41 -5.21 -10.09
CA LEU A 80 -6.41 -5.11 -11.55
C LEU A 80 -5.75 -3.82 -12.03
N LEU A 81 -5.97 -2.70 -11.35
CA LEU A 81 -5.28 -1.45 -11.64
C LEU A 81 -3.76 -1.58 -11.44
N ASN A 82 -3.33 -2.19 -10.34
CA ASN A 82 -1.92 -2.45 -10.09
C ASN A 82 -1.28 -3.33 -11.16
N ILE A 83 -1.97 -4.40 -11.58
CA ILE A 83 -1.53 -5.27 -12.67
C ILE A 83 -1.44 -4.48 -13.98
N LEU A 84 -2.45 -3.67 -14.31
CA LEU A 84 -2.47 -2.86 -15.53
C LEU A 84 -1.29 -1.89 -15.56
N VAL A 85 -1.06 -1.14 -14.48
CA VAL A 85 0.06 -0.19 -14.41
C VAL A 85 1.41 -0.93 -14.49
N ALA A 86 1.55 -2.06 -13.81
CA ALA A 86 2.75 -2.89 -13.90
C ALA A 86 3.02 -3.36 -15.34
N ILE A 87 2.00 -3.84 -16.05
CA ILE A 87 2.11 -4.24 -17.46
C ILE A 87 2.56 -3.07 -18.33
N ILE A 88 1.95 -1.89 -18.16
CA ILE A 88 2.30 -0.69 -18.93
C ILE A 88 3.76 -0.30 -18.69
N VAL A 89 4.18 -0.22 -17.42
CA VAL A 89 5.55 0.17 -17.04
C VAL A 89 6.56 -0.86 -17.56
N LEU A 90 6.36 -2.14 -17.30
CA LEU A 90 7.29 -3.20 -17.68
C LEU A 90 7.39 -3.36 -19.19
N THR A 91 6.27 -3.27 -19.91
CA THR A 91 6.26 -3.34 -21.37
C THR A 91 7.02 -2.17 -21.97
N ASN A 92 6.83 -0.94 -21.48
CA ASN A 92 7.57 0.21 -21.96
C ASN A 92 9.07 0.09 -21.68
N ILE A 93 9.47 -0.32 -20.46
CA ILE A 93 10.89 -0.54 -20.14
C ILE A 93 11.50 -1.58 -21.08
N ARG A 94 10.80 -2.69 -21.33
CA ARG A 94 11.26 -3.76 -22.23
C ARG A 94 11.34 -3.29 -23.68
N PHE A 95 10.33 -2.57 -24.16
CA PHE A 95 10.26 -2.06 -25.53
C PHE A 95 11.42 -1.13 -25.86
N TYR A 96 11.74 -0.20 -24.95
CA TYR A 96 12.83 0.76 -25.14
C TYR A 96 14.21 0.18 -24.78
N THR A 97 14.33 -1.08 -24.40
CA THR A 97 15.64 -1.73 -24.17
C THR A 97 16.36 -2.01 -25.49
N ALA A 98 17.68 -1.81 -25.51
CA ALA A 98 18.50 -1.99 -26.71
C ALA A 98 18.32 -3.41 -27.30
N GLY A 99 18.10 -3.48 -28.61
CA GLY A 99 17.87 -4.73 -29.35
C GLY A 99 16.41 -5.21 -29.41
N ASN A 100 15.48 -4.61 -28.64
CA ASN A 100 14.05 -4.97 -28.71
C ASN A 100 13.22 -4.03 -29.59
N ALA A 101 13.65 -2.77 -29.73
CA ALA A 101 12.89 -1.77 -30.48
C ALA A 101 12.89 -2.12 -31.99
N PRO A 102 11.71 -2.21 -32.64
CA PRO A 102 11.62 -2.56 -34.06
C PRO A 102 12.12 -1.47 -35.01
N PHE A 103 12.46 -0.29 -34.49
CA PHE A 103 13.00 0.84 -35.23
C PHE A 103 14.27 1.36 -34.55
N ALA A 104 15.14 1.99 -35.34
CA ALA A 104 16.38 2.58 -34.85
C ALA A 104 16.06 3.81 -33.98
N ILE A 105 16.10 3.64 -32.65
CA ILE A 105 15.98 4.72 -31.67
C ILE A 105 17.39 5.12 -31.25
N ASN A 106 17.65 6.42 -31.14
CA ASN A 106 18.89 6.92 -30.55
C ASN A 106 19.10 6.33 -29.13
N PRO A 107 20.27 5.75 -28.81
CA PRO A 107 20.52 5.10 -27.53
C PRO A 107 20.31 6.02 -26.32
N THR A 108 20.66 7.30 -26.43
CA THR A 108 20.46 8.29 -25.35
C THR A 108 18.98 8.55 -25.10
N VAL A 109 18.17 8.68 -26.16
CA VAL A 109 16.72 8.87 -26.03
C VAL A 109 16.06 7.64 -25.40
N SER A 110 16.45 6.44 -25.85
CA SER A 110 16.01 5.16 -25.25
C SER A 110 16.29 5.11 -23.74
N LEU A 111 17.49 5.52 -23.31
CA LEU A 111 17.87 5.57 -21.90
C LEU A 111 16.94 6.49 -21.09
N TRP A 112 16.68 7.71 -21.57
CA TRP A 112 15.82 8.66 -20.88
C TRP A 112 14.37 8.18 -20.77
N ILE A 113 13.82 7.57 -21.82
CA ILE A 113 12.46 7.00 -21.79
C ILE A 113 12.38 5.86 -20.76
N ARG A 114 13.39 4.98 -20.71
CA ARG A 114 13.45 3.92 -19.70
C ARG A 114 13.54 4.49 -18.29
N ALA A 115 14.41 5.48 -18.08
CA ALA A 115 14.55 6.14 -16.77
C ALA A 115 13.22 6.79 -16.33
N PHE A 116 12.50 7.42 -17.26
CA PHE A 116 11.16 7.96 -17.01
C PHE A 116 10.17 6.87 -16.57
N TRP A 117 10.08 5.75 -17.29
CA TRP A 117 9.16 4.67 -16.92
C TRP A 117 9.54 3.98 -15.61
N VAL A 118 10.83 3.86 -15.31
CA VAL A 118 11.31 3.41 -14.01
C VAL A 118 10.86 4.37 -12.91
N ALA A 119 11.03 5.68 -13.10
CA ALA A 119 10.57 6.69 -12.15
C ALA A 119 9.05 6.65 -11.94
N VAL A 120 8.27 6.47 -13.02
CA VAL A 120 6.80 6.27 -12.94
C VAL A 120 6.46 5.02 -12.13
N GLY A 121 7.17 3.91 -12.34
CA GLY A 121 6.99 2.68 -11.56
C GLY A 121 7.27 2.88 -10.07
N PHE A 122 8.38 3.54 -9.73
CA PHE A 122 8.71 3.86 -8.34
C PHE A 122 7.67 4.78 -7.69
N LEU A 123 7.27 5.84 -8.40
CA LEU A 123 6.21 6.74 -7.92
C LEU A 123 4.92 5.96 -7.67
N TRP A 124 4.53 5.08 -8.60
CA TRP A 124 3.33 4.26 -8.44
C TRP A 124 3.38 3.37 -7.20
N LEU A 125 4.53 2.73 -6.92
CA LEU A 125 4.74 1.92 -5.73
C LEU A 125 4.62 2.74 -4.43
N ILE A 126 5.20 3.94 -4.42
CA ILE A 126 5.09 4.87 -3.27
C ILE A 126 3.62 5.25 -3.04
N LEU A 127 2.88 5.53 -4.12
CA LEU A 127 1.47 5.89 -4.01
C LEU A 127 0.59 4.75 -3.49
N GLN A 128 1.00 3.47 -3.57
CA GLN A 128 0.21 2.33 -3.05
C GLN A 128 0.00 2.36 -1.53
N MET A 129 0.70 3.23 -0.80
CA MET A 129 0.53 3.40 0.64
C MET A 129 -0.86 3.92 1.03
N TYR A 130 -1.56 4.63 0.14
CA TYR A 130 -2.76 5.39 0.49
C TYR A 130 -4.11 4.85 -0.02
N PRO A 131 -4.24 4.26 -1.23
CA PRO A 131 -5.54 3.99 -1.83
C PRO A 131 -6.46 3.15 -0.96
N MET A 132 -5.95 2.07 -0.37
CA MET A 132 -6.77 1.19 0.46
C MET A 132 -7.16 1.85 1.79
N ALA A 133 -6.23 2.51 2.48
CA ALA A 133 -6.52 3.24 3.72
C ALA A 133 -7.52 4.38 3.49
N LEU A 134 -7.44 5.08 2.35
CA LEU A 134 -8.41 6.12 1.99
C LEU A 134 -9.79 5.56 1.69
N LEU A 135 -9.90 4.41 1.00
CA LEU A 135 -11.18 3.75 0.78
C LEU A 135 -11.89 3.35 2.08
N LEU A 136 -11.12 3.03 3.12
CA LEU A 136 -11.62 2.66 4.44
C LEU A 136 -12.17 3.87 5.21
N GLU A 137 -11.60 5.05 5.00
CA GLU A 137 -11.92 6.28 5.76
C GLU A 137 -12.89 7.23 5.04
N GLN A 138 -13.09 7.08 3.73
CA GLN A 138 -13.94 7.97 2.92
C GLN A 138 -15.41 7.52 2.91
N GLU A 139 -16.34 8.48 2.93
CA GLU A 139 -17.76 8.23 2.72
C GLU A 139 -18.05 7.77 1.28
N ASP A 140 -17.50 8.48 0.27
CA ASP A 140 -17.54 8.04 -1.14
C ASP A 140 -16.43 7.02 -1.42
N GLN A 141 -16.76 5.74 -1.26
CA GLN A 141 -15.84 4.61 -1.44
C GLN A 141 -15.57 4.21 -2.90
N ARG A 142 -15.70 5.14 -3.86
CA ARG A 142 -15.36 4.90 -5.26
C ARG A 142 -13.84 4.92 -5.46
N LEU A 143 -13.30 3.93 -6.18
CA LEU A 143 -11.86 3.80 -6.44
C LEU A 143 -11.23 5.06 -7.05
N ARG A 144 -11.93 5.71 -7.99
CA ARG A 144 -11.48 6.95 -8.62
C ARG A 144 -11.28 8.08 -7.60
N VAL A 145 -12.15 8.16 -6.59
CA VAL A 145 -12.06 9.19 -5.53
C VAL A 145 -10.86 8.89 -4.64
N ALA A 146 -10.66 7.65 -4.22
CA ALA A 146 -9.50 7.25 -3.43
C ALA A 146 -8.17 7.51 -4.15
N LEU A 147 -8.09 7.22 -5.46
CA LEU A 147 -6.89 7.50 -6.27
C LEU A 147 -6.64 8.99 -6.46
N ARG A 148 -7.71 9.78 -6.72
CA ARG A 148 -7.60 11.24 -6.79
C ARG A 148 -7.06 11.79 -5.47
N ASN A 149 -7.62 11.35 -4.35
CA ASN A 149 -7.24 11.83 -3.01
C ASN A 149 -5.85 11.33 -2.60
N THR A 150 -5.41 10.17 -3.10
CA THR A 150 -4.03 9.69 -2.99
C THR A 150 -3.05 10.68 -3.65
N GLY A 151 -3.37 11.13 -4.87
CA GLY A 151 -2.58 12.15 -5.56
C GLY A 151 -2.55 13.49 -4.82
N VAL A 152 -3.70 13.94 -4.31
CA VAL A 152 -3.80 15.18 -3.51
C VAL A 152 -2.95 15.08 -2.24
N LEU A 153 -3.04 13.98 -1.49
CA LEU A 153 -2.25 13.78 -0.27
C LEU A 153 -0.75 13.77 -0.56
N PHE A 154 -0.33 13.09 -1.62
CA PHE A 154 1.08 13.05 -2.02
C PHE A 154 1.61 14.44 -2.40
N ILE A 155 0.87 15.21 -3.21
CA ILE A 155 1.28 16.56 -3.64
C ILE A 155 1.33 17.52 -2.46
N ALA A 156 0.38 17.40 -1.52
CA ALA A 156 0.35 18.25 -0.34
C ALA A 156 1.44 17.89 0.67
N ASN A 157 1.87 16.62 0.74
CA ASN A 157 2.78 16.11 1.77
C ASN A 157 3.94 15.25 1.22
N PRO A 158 4.68 15.67 0.17
CA PRO A 158 5.61 14.80 -0.53
C PRO A 158 6.77 14.35 0.37
N GLY A 159 7.30 15.25 1.20
CA GLY A 159 8.38 14.93 2.14
C GLY A 159 7.96 13.90 3.20
N PHE A 160 6.71 13.96 3.68
CA PHE A 160 6.17 12.97 4.61
C PHE A 160 6.07 11.60 3.92
N THR A 161 5.49 11.56 2.72
CA THR A 161 5.32 10.32 1.96
C THR A 161 6.66 9.65 1.64
N LEU A 162 7.66 10.42 1.19
CA LEU A 162 8.98 9.87 0.83
C LEU A 162 9.72 9.30 2.04
N VAL A 163 9.70 9.98 3.18
CA VAL A 163 10.32 9.48 4.41
C VAL A 163 9.59 8.22 4.90
N LEU A 164 8.26 8.21 4.87
CA LEU A 164 7.50 7.03 5.27
C LEU A 164 7.74 5.85 4.33
N ALA A 165 7.79 6.08 3.01
CA ALA A 165 8.13 5.06 2.02
C ALA A 165 9.52 4.46 2.28
N LEU A 166 10.50 5.28 2.65
CA LEU A 166 11.84 4.82 3.03
C LEU A 166 11.80 3.93 4.28
N LEU A 167 11.03 4.32 5.31
CA LEU A 167 10.87 3.50 6.52
C LEU A 167 10.22 2.15 6.21
N LEU A 168 9.17 2.14 5.39
CA LEU A 168 8.52 0.91 4.94
C LEU A 168 9.45 0.04 4.08
N LEU A 169 10.29 0.66 3.25
CA LEU A 169 11.30 -0.05 2.46
C LEU A 169 12.33 -0.73 3.37
N ILE A 170 12.80 -0.04 4.42
CA ILE A 170 13.72 -0.62 5.42
C ILE A 170 13.08 -1.83 6.10
N VAL A 171 11.81 -1.73 6.52
CA VAL A 171 11.07 -2.87 7.09
C VAL A 171 11.00 -4.03 6.11
N GLY A 172 10.70 -3.75 4.83
CA GLY A 172 10.68 -4.78 3.77
C GLY A 172 12.04 -5.44 3.56
N VAL A 173 13.13 -4.66 3.54
CA VAL A 173 14.50 -5.17 3.41
C VAL A 173 14.86 -6.08 4.59
N ILE A 174 14.58 -5.65 5.83
CA ILE A 174 14.79 -6.47 7.03
C ILE A 174 14.00 -7.78 6.95
N SER A 175 12.75 -7.70 6.47
CA SER A 175 11.87 -8.87 6.31
C SER A 175 12.41 -9.86 5.27
N THR A 176 13.16 -9.40 4.26
CA THR A 176 13.79 -10.29 3.26
C THR A 176 14.95 -11.09 3.85
N PHE A 177 15.68 -10.54 4.82
CA PHE A 177 16.72 -11.29 5.54
C PHE A 177 16.12 -12.33 6.51
N LEU A 178 14.87 -12.14 6.94
CA LEU A 178 14.13 -13.06 7.80
C LEU A 178 12.77 -13.39 7.16
N PRO A 179 12.72 -14.28 6.15
CA PRO A 179 11.52 -14.50 5.34
C PRO A 179 10.25 -14.84 6.13
N MET A 180 10.37 -15.42 7.33
CA MET A 180 9.25 -15.66 8.23
C MET A 180 8.45 -14.39 8.55
N LEU A 181 9.11 -13.23 8.60
CA LEU A 181 8.45 -11.95 8.85
C LEU A 181 7.44 -11.60 7.76
N TRP A 182 7.71 -11.93 6.49
CA TRP A 182 6.75 -11.70 5.40
C TRP A 182 5.43 -12.44 5.60
N PHE A 183 5.47 -13.62 6.23
CA PHE A 183 4.27 -14.43 6.48
C PHE A 183 3.55 -14.05 7.77
N LEU A 184 4.30 -13.66 8.80
CA LEU A 184 3.75 -13.41 10.14
C LEU A 184 3.43 -11.94 10.41
N VAL A 185 4.26 -11.01 9.95
CA VAL A 185 4.28 -9.64 10.48
C VAL A 185 4.10 -8.58 9.40
N THR A 186 4.86 -8.67 8.31
CA THR A 186 5.13 -7.53 7.44
C THR A 186 3.88 -6.95 6.77
N PRO A 187 3.01 -7.72 6.07
CA PRO A 187 1.78 -7.18 5.49
C PRO A 187 0.88 -6.45 6.50
N ALA A 188 0.72 -7.01 7.71
CA ALA A 188 -0.12 -6.41 8.75
C ALA A 188 0.51 -5.11 9.28
N LEU A 189 1.81 -5.11 9.54
CA LEU A 189 2.53 -3.90 9.98
C LEU A 189 2.46 -2.78 8.92
N LEU A 190 2.71 -3.10 7.64
CA LEU A 190 2.59 -2.14 6.56
C LEU A 190 1.18 -1.54 6.51
N ALA A 191 0.15 -2.38 6.64
CA ALA A 191 -1.23 -1.92 6.65
C ALA A 191 -1.54 -1.00 7.84
N VAL A 192 -1.06 -1.33 9.06
CA VAL A 192 -1.27 -0.47 10.24
C VAL A 192 -0.60 0.88 10.06
N VAL A 193 0.66 0.89 9.62
CA VAL A 193 1.43 2.12 9.37
C VAL A 193 0.76 2.99 8.31
N CYS A 194 0.34 2.40 7.18
CA CYS A 194 -0.35 3.11 6.11
C CYS A 194 -1.68 3.72 6.57
N ASN A 195 -2.49 2.96 7.33
CA ASN A 195 -3.74 3.48 7.90
C ASN A 195 -3.49 4.61 8.89
N LYS A 196 -2.52 4.45 9.81
CA LYS A 196 -2.15 5.50 10.77
C LYS A 196 -1.69 6.78 10.07
N ALA A 197 -0.89 6.62 9.00
CA ALA A 197 -0.46 7.74 8.18
C ALA A 197 -1.63 8.47 7.52
N VAL A 198 -2.59 7.76 6.95
CA VAL A 198 -3.80 8.38 6.37
C VAL A 198 -4.61 9.11 7.44
N LEU A 199 -4.84 8.48 8.60
CA LEU A 199 -5.56 9.11 9.71
C LEU A 199 -4.89 10.43 10.13
N HIS A 200 -3.57 10.42 10.31
CA HIS A 200 -2.81 11.61 10.66
C HIS A 200 -2.91 12.71 9.59
N LEU A 201 -2.76 12.35 8.32
CA LEU A 201 -2.84 13.32 7.21
C LEU A 201 -4.26 13.86 7.00
N LEU A 202 -5.30 13.16 7.47
CA LEU A 202 -6.68 13.60 7.41
C LEU A 202 -7.12 14.46 8.62
N GLU A 203 -6.37 14.46 9.73
CA GLU A 203 -6.71 15.24 10.92
C GLU A 203 -7.00 16.73 10.65
N PRO A 204 -6.23 17.45 9.82
CA PRO A 204 -6.51 18.86 9.55
C PRO A 204 -7.84 19.09 8.83
N TYR A 205 -8.27 18.14 7.99
CA TYR A 205 -9.49 18.24 7.20
C TYR A 205 -10.74 17.88 8.01
N ARG A 206 -10.60 17.05 9.06
CA ARG A 206 -11.71 16.66 9.95
C ARG A 206 -12.08 17.73 10.98
N LYS A 207 -11.17 18.65 11.29
CA LYS A 207 -11.40 19.75 12.25
C LYS A 207 -11.99 21.00 11.58
N GLY A 208 -12.14 20.99 10.26
CA GLY A 208 -12.68 22.10 9.47
C GLY A 208 -14.17 22.01 9.17
N ASP A 209 -14.82 20.91 9.59
CA ASP A 209 -16.28 20.72 9.62
C ASP A 209 -16.78 20.90 11.07
#